data_AF-A0A931Z2E7-F1
#
_entry.id   AF-A0A931Z2E7-F1
#
_cell.length_a   1.000
_cell.length_b   1.000
_cell.length_c   1.000
_cell.angle_alpha   90.00
_cell.angle_beta   90.00
_cell.angle_gamma   90.00
#
_symmetry.space_group_name_H-M   'P 1'
#
loop_
_entity.id
_entity.type
_entity.pdbx_description
1 polymer ?
#
loop_
_entity_poly.entity_id
_entity_poly.type
_entity_poly.pdbx_seq_one_letter_code
_entity_poly.pdbx_strand_id
1 'polypeptide(L)'
;MNMPPGPDTQRIKTQLMIWWLIWGSVLAGLVVIYHFLGRGPLPTAAPGANPLVGLAGLVPLFVSIIIRWLVLPRSTAPGPAFVMFIIGLSLAEGCGILGIFLGGPYREDLFVLGVLGVAQFVPLNARKYYEPKPQGFIPNN
;
A
#
# COMPACT_ATOMS: atom_id res chain seq x y z
N MET A 1 -19.20 -33.55 9.08
CA MET A 1 -18.79 -33.74 7.67
C MET A 1 -18.35 -32.38 7.13
N ASN A 2 -17.03 -32.19 6.93
CA ASN A 2 -16.51 -30.98 6.32
C ASN A 2 -16.71 -31.11 4.81
N MET A 3 -17.71 -30.43 4.26
CA MET A 3 -17.82 -30.28 2.80
C MET A 3 -16.50 -29.66 2.30
N PRO A 4 -15.83 -30.27 1.30
CA PRO A 4 -14.68 -29.64 0.69
C PRO A 4 -15.11 -28.27 0.17
N PRO A 5 -14.35 -27.19 0.43
CA PRO A 5 -14.67 -25.85 -0.05
C PRO A 5 -14.84 -25.91 -1.56
N GLY A 6 -15.98 -25.42 -2.06
CA GLY A 6 -16.27 -25.37 -3.48
C GLY A 6 -15.16 -24.63 -4.25
N PRO A 7 -15.00 -24.89 -5.56
CA PRO A 7 -13.95 -24.28 -6.38
C PRO A 7 -13.90 -22.74 -6.26
N ASP A 8 -15.04 -22.10 -6.00
CA ASP A 8 -15.16 -20.65 -5.82
C ASP A 8 -14.57 -20.17 -4.48
N THR A 9 -14.75 -20.94 -3.41
CA THR A 9 -14.16 -20.63 -2.10
C THR A 9 -12.64 -20.72 -2.14
N GLN A 10 -12.10 -21.70 -2.88
CA GLN A 10 -10.66 -21.82 -3.11
C GLN A 10 -10.11 -20.63 -3.91
N ARG A 11 -10.79 -20.19 -4.98
CA ARG A 11 -10.40 -19.01 -5.76
C ARG A 11 -10.37 -17.73 -4.93
N ILE A 12 -11.38 -17.48 -4.09
CA ILE A 12 -11.44 -16.31 -3.21
C ILE A 12 -10.29 -16.32 -2.20
N LYS A 13 -10.00 -17.48 -1.59
CA LYS A 13 -8.85 -17.64 -0.69
C LYS A 13 -7.53 -17.34 -1.40
N THR A 14 -7.32 -17.88 -2.60
CA THR A 14 -6.12 -17.62 -3.40
C THR A 14 -5.95 -16.14 -3.71
N GLN A 15 -7.03 -15.46 -4.13
CA GLN A 15 -7.01 -14.03 -4.39
C GLN A 15 -6.64 -13.21 -3.15
N LEU A 16 -7.26 -13.49 -2.00
CA LEU A 16 -6.91 -12.84 -0.73
C LEU A 16 -5.44 -13.07 -0.34
N MET A 17 -4.92 -14.28 -0.59
CA MET A 17 -3.53 -14.62 -0.33
C MET A 17 -2.57 -13.81 -1.22
N ILE A 18 -2.92 -13.59 -2.49
CA ILE A 18 -2.13 -12.74 -3.41
C ILE A 18 -2.04 -11.30 -2.89
N TRP A 19 -3.15 -10.73 -2.40
CA TRP A 19 -3.14 -9.36 -1.84
C TRP A 19 -2.21 -9.25 -0.64
N TRP A 20 -2.24 -10.24 0.26
CA TRP A 20 -1.35 -10.31 1.41
C TRP A 20 0.12 -10.50 1.01
N LEU A 21 0.39 -11.36 0.03
CA LEU A 21 1.74 -11.60 -0.48
C LEU A 21 2.35 -10.33 -1.08
N ILE A 22 1.59 -9.60 -1.92
CA ILE A 22 2.06 -8.35 -2.54
C ILE A 22 2.29 -7.28 -1.48
N TRP A 23 1.35 -7.09 -0.57
CA TRP A 23 1.49 -6.13 0.51
C TRP A 23 2.72 -6.42 1.37
N GLY A 24 2.86 -7.68 1.80
CA GLY A 24 3.98 -8.13 2.63
C GLY A 24 5.32 -8.04 1.91
N SER A 25 5.38 -8.38 0.61
CA SER A 25 6.61 -8.32 -0.17
C SER A 25 7.09 -6.88 -0.37
N VAL A 26 6.17 -5.94 -0.62
CA VAL A 26 6.53 -4.51 -0.78
C VAL A 26 6.98 -3.91 0.56
N LEU A 27 6.28 -4.21 1.66
CA LEU A 27 6.71 -3.74 2.98
C LEU A 27 8.09 -4.33 3.36
N ALA A 28 8.28 -5.64 3.17
CA ALA A 28 9.55 -6.29 3.45
C ALA A 28 10.67 -5.75 2.56
N GLY A 29 10.41 -5.53 1.27
CA GLY A 29 11.36 -4.93 0.33
C GLY A 29 11.80 -3.55 0.78
N LEU A 30 10.84 -2.68 1.16
CA LEU A 30 11.15 -1.34 1.65
C LEU A 30 12.01 -1.37 2.92
N VAL A 31 11.71 -2.26 3.88
CA VAL A 31 12.49 -2.43 5.11
C VAL A 31 13.90 -2.94 4.81
N VAL A 32 14.06 -3.91 3.91
CA VAL A 32 15.36 -4.43 3.48
C VAL A 32 16.17 -3.32 2.82
N ILE A 33 15.59 -2.58 1.87
CA ILE A 33 16.25 -1.47 1.19
C ILE A 33 16.73 -0.42 2.22
N TYR A 34 15.89 -0.05 3.18
CA TYR A 34 16.30 0.88 4.24
C TYR A 34 17.41 0.31 5.13
N HIS A 35 17.36 -0.97 5.47
CA HIS A 35 18.39 -1.59 6.29
C HIS A 35 19.76 -1.59 5.61
N PHE A 36 19.81 -1.89 4.31
CA PHE A 36 21.07 -1.98 3.56
C PHE A 36 21.56 -0.64 3.01
N LEU A 37 20.67 0.24 2.53
CA LEU A 37 21.03 1.51 1.88
C LEU A 37 20.78 2.74 2.77
N GLY A 38 19.87 2.62 3.75
CA GLY A 38 19.44 3.71 4.63
C GLY A 38 20.29 3.92 5.88
N ARG A 39 20.99 2.88 6.37
CA ARG A 39 21.82 2.90 7.59
C ARG A 39 23.21 3.54 7.44
N GLY A 40 23.34 4.55 6.58
CA GLY A 40 24.55 5.36 6.46
C GLY A 40 24.60 6.49 7.50
N PRO A 41 25.76 7.13 7.74
CA PRO A 41 25.83 8.34 8.54
C PRO A 41 24.83 9.37 8.00
N LEU A 42 23.97 9.92 8.86
CA LEU A 42 23.04 10.98 8.47
C LEU A 42 23.88 12.15 7.92
N PRO A 43 23.67 12.57 6.66
CA PRO A 43 24.31 13.77 6.16
C PRO A 43 23.82 14.93 7.03
N THR A 44 24.69 15.49 7.87
CA THR A 44 24.42 16.75 8.56
C THR A 44 24.02 17.77 7.51
N ALA A 45 22.86 18.41 7.70
CA ALA A 45 22.32 19.37 6.75
C ALA A 45 23.42 20.37 6.36
N ALA A 46 23.86 20.32 5.10
CA ALA A 46 24.81 21.29 4.61
C ALA A 46 24.18 22.69 4.78
N PRO A 47 24.92 23.73 5.21
CA PRO A 47 24.40 25.07 5.30
C PRO A 47 23.88 25.49 3.90
N GLY A 48 22.57 25.65 3.75
CA GLY A 48 21.92 25.92 2.45
C GLY A 48 21.16 24.74 1.81
N ALA A 49 20.97 23.63 2.51
CA ALA A 49 20.09 22.55 2.04
C ALA A 49 18.66 23.07 1.82
N ASN A 50 18.20 23.04 0.57
CA ASN A 50 16.87 23.52 0.19
C ASN A 50 15.78 22.60 0.78
N PRO A 51 14.92 23.10 1.68
CA PRO A 51 13.86 22.30 2.30
C PRO A 51 12.85 21.75 1.28
N LEU A 52 12.78 22.36 0.10
CA LEU A 52 11.95 21.93 -1.03
C LEU A 52 12.30 20.53 -1.55
N VAL A 53 13.54 20.07 -1.38
CA VAL A 53 13.97 18.73 -1.85
C VAL A 53 13.35 17.63 -0.98
N GLY A 54 13.20 17.86 0.33
CA GLY A 54 12.47 16.95 1.22
C GLY A 54 10.97 16.92 0.92
N LEU A 55 10.40 18.04 0.48
CA LEU A 55 9.00 18.15 0.10
C LEU A 55 8.68 17.34 -1.17
N ALA A 56 9.64 17.18 -2.09
CA ALA A 56 9.46 16.37 -3.30
C ALA A 56 9.19 14.89 -2.99
N GLY A 57 9.76 14.35 -1.90
CA GLY A 57 9.46 13.00 -1.43
C GLY A 57 8.02 12.84 -0.91
N LEU A 58 7.41 13.93 -0.45
CA LEU A 58 6.06 13.95 0.12
C LEU A 58 4.95 13.92 -0.95
N VAL A 59 5.26 14.35 -2.17
CA VAL A 59 4.33 14.35 -3.32
C VAL A 59 3.77 12.95 -3.62
N PRO A 60 4.59 11.91 -3.86
CA PRO A 60 4.06 10.56 -4.12
C PRO A 60 3.29 9.97 -2.95
N LEU A 61 3.65 10.30 -1.71
CA LEU A 61 2.89 9.90 -0.51
C LEU A 61 1.49 10.52 -0.49
N PHE A 62 1.40 11.82 -0.78
CA PHE A 62 0.12 12.52 -0.84
C PHE A 62 -0.81 11.95 -1.90
N VAL A 63 -0.27 11.65 -3.09
CA VAL A 63 -1.02 10.99 -4.17
C VAL A 63 -1.47 9.59 -3.74
N SER A 64 -0.62 8.82 -3.05
CA SER A 64 -0.97 7.49 -2.52
C SER A 64 -2.15 7.55 -1.53
N ILE A 65 -2.15 8.54 -0.62
CA ILE A 65 -3.24 8.79 0.33
C ILE A 65 -4.55 9.11 -0.43
N ILE A 66 -4.49 9.99 -1.43
CA ILE A 66 -5.66 10.32 -2.26
C ILE A 66 -6.22 9.08 -2.96
N ILE A 67 -5.36 8.21 -3.51
CA ILE A 67 -5.79 6.96 -4.16
C ILE A 67 -6.53 6.08 -3.15
N ARG A 68 -6.04 5.96 -1.91
CA ARG A 68 -6.71 5.15 -0.89
C ARG A 68 -8.08 5.69 -0.51
N TRP A 69 -8.18 6.99 -0.28
CA TRP A 69 -9.40 7.61 0.27
C TRP A 69 -10.43 7.99 -0.80
N LEU A 70 -10.01 8.32 -2.02
CA LEU A 70 -10.90 8.79 -3.07
C LEU A 70 -11.21 7.71 -4.11
N VAL A 71 -10.20 6.91 -4.46
CA VAL A 71 -10.29 5.96 -5.59
C VAL A 71 -10.72 4.58 -5.13
N LEU A 72 -10.11 4.05 -4.06
CA LEU A 72 -10.44 2.72 -3.52
C LEU A 72 -11.90 2.54 -3.09
N PRO A 73 -12.57 3.49 -2.39
CA PRO A 73 -13.98 3.33 -2.04
C PRO A 73 -14.93 3.50 -3.23
N ARG A 74 -14.46 4.06 -4.34
CA ARG A 74 -15.27 4.27 -5.55
C ARG A 74 -15.29 3.04 -6.48
N SER A 75 -14.34 2.12 -6.33
CA SER A 75 -14.29 0.90 -7.15
C SER A 75 -15.24 -0.18 -6.63
N THR A 76 -16.23 -0.54 -7.45
CA THR A 76 -17.22 -1.59 -7.16
C THR A 76 -16.82 -2.97 -7.68
N ALA A 77 -15.79 -3.05 -8.53
CA ALA A 77 -15.30 -4.29 -9.13
C ALA A 77 -13.93 -4.70 -8.55
N PRO A 78 -13.68 -6.01 -8.35
CA PRO A 78 -12.46 -6.52 -7.72
C PRO A 78 -11.19 -6.27 -8.55
N GLY A 79 -11.28 -6.30 -9.88
CA GLY A 79 -10.15 -6.07 -10.78
C GLY A 79 -9.58 -4.64 -10.68
N PRO A 80 -10.39 -3.59 -10.93
CA PRO A 80 -9.93 -2.21 -10.81
C PRO A 80 -9.42 -1.86 -9.41
N ALA A 81 -10.08 -2.36 -8.35
CA ALA A 81 -9.65 -2.15 -6.97
C ALA A 81 -8.25 -2.71 -6.70
N PHE A 82 -7.92 -3.88 -7.27
CA PHE A 82 -6.59 -4.48 -7.16
C PHE A 82 -5.51 -3.67 -7.88
N VAL A 83 -5.80 -3.17 -9.09
CA VAL A 83 -4.85 -2.33 -9.84
C VAL A 83 -4.57 -1.02 -9.08
N MET A 84 -5.61 -0.37 -8.57
CA MET A 84 -5.47 0.86 -7.77
C MET A 84 -4.74 0.62 -6.44
N PHE A 85 -4.94 -0.56 -5.85
CA PHE A 85 -4.17 -1.01 -4.68
C PHE A 85 -2.67 -1.09 -5.02
N ILE A 86 -2.29 -1.75 -6.11
CA ILE A 86 -0.87 -1.86 -6.53
C ILE A 86 -0.29 -0.48 -6.80
N ILE A 87 -0.99 0.37 -7.55
CA ILE A 87 -0.51 1.73 -7.88
C ILE A 87 -0.27 2.53 -6.58
N GLY A 88 -1.25 2.54 -5.67
CA GLY A 88 -1.12 3.23 -4.39
C GLY A 88 0.05 2.71 -3.55
N LEU A 89 0.24 1.39 -3.54
CA LEU A 89 1.33 0.72 -2.83
C LEU A 89 2.70 1.08 -3.40
N SER A 90 2.85 1.06 -4.73
CA SER A 90 4.09 1.46 -5.43
C SER A 90 4.41 2.94 -5.25
N LEU A 91 3.40 3.82 -5.17
CA LEU A 91 3.64 5.24 -4.87
C LEU A 91 4.11 5.45 -3.42
N ALA A 92 3.55 4.71 -2.47
CA ALA A 92 3.99 4.77 -1.06
C ALA A 92 5.42 4.24 -0.89
N GLU A 93 5.73 3.11 -1.53
CA GLU A 93 7.09 2.56 -1.57
C GLU A 93 8.06 3.52 -2.26
N GLY A 94 7.66 4.11 -3.39
CA GLY A 94 8.44 5.10 -4.11
C GLY A 94 8.77 6.32 -3.25
N CYS A 95 7.84 6.80 -2.42
CA CYS A 95 8.13 7.83 -1.41
C CYS A 95 9.23 7.39 -0.45
N GLY A 96 9.14 6.17 0.11
CA GLY A 96 10.14 5.66 1.04
C GLY A 96 11.52 5.52 0.41
N ILE A 97 11.58 5.01 -0.83
CA ILE A 97 12.83 4.89 -1.60
C ILE A 97 13.40 6.28 -1.93
N LEU A 98 12.58 7.20 -2.44
CA LEU A 98 13.01 8.58 -2.70
C LEU A 98 13.47 9.28 -1.41
N GLY A 99 12.84 9.00 -0.27
CA GLY A 99 13.29 9.47 1.03
C GLY A 99 14.68 8.96 1.41
N ILE A 100 15.01 7.72 1.07
CA ILE A 100 16.35 7.14 1.27
C ILE A 100 17.40 7.85 0.40
N PHE A 101 17.08 8.21 -0.84
CA PHE A 101 18.05 8.81 -1.76
C PHE A 101 18.13 10.34 -1.70
N LEU A 102 17.01 11.04 -1.54
CA LEU A 102 16.92 12.51 -1.55
C LEU A 102 16.76 13.13 -0.15
N GLY A 103 16.39 12.33 0.87
CA GLY A 103 15.88 12.86 2.13
C GLY A 103 16.87 13.66 2.98
N GLY A 104 18.18 13.54 2.74
CA GLY A 104 19.21 14.26 3.50
C GLY A 104 18.96 14.15 5.02
N PRO A 105 18.74 15.25 5.76
CA PRO A 105 18.42 15.21 7.19
C PRO A 105 17.04 14.61 7.54
N TYR A 106 16.09 14.57 6.59
CA TYR A 106 14.72 14.05 6.78
C TYR A 106 14.54 12.61 6.27
N ARG A 107 15.65 11.90 6.07
CA ARG A 107 15.66 10.52 5.54
C ARG A 107 14.80 9.56 6.36
N GLU A 108 14.88 9.65 7.69
CA GLU A 108 14.13 8.77 8.58
C GLU A 108 12.64 9.08 8.58
N ASP A 109 12.27 10.37 8.60
CA ASP A 109 10.87 10.79 8.55
C ASP A 109 10.20 10.34 7.26
N LEU A 110 10.84 10.55 6.10
CA LEU A 110 10.31 10.12 4.80
C LEU A 110 10.21 8.59 4.69
N PHE A 111 11.15 7.86 5.30
CA PHE A 111 11.08 6.40 5.38
C PHE A 111 9.91 5.94 6.25
N VAL A 112 9.76 6.50 7.46
CA VAL A 112 8.64 6.18 8.37
C VAL A 112 7.30 6.53 7.70
N LEU A 113 7.22 7.67 7.03
CA LEU A 113 6.04 8.05 6.25
C LEU A 113 5.77 7.06 5.13
N GLY A 114 6.79 6.61 4.38
CA GLY A 114 6.64 5.56 3.37
C GLY A 114 6.11 4.24 3.95
N VAL A 115 6.66 3.82 5.10
CA VAL A 115 6.19 2.62 5.83
C VAL A 115 4.75 2.79 6.30
N LEU A 116 4.38 3.92 6.88
CA LEU A 116 3.00 4.24 7.24
C LEU A 116 2.09 4.30 6.02
N GLY A 117 2.61 4.79 4.89
CA GLY A 117 1.98 4.85 3.59
C GLY A 117 1.73 3.47 2.98
N VAL A 118 2.58 2.48 3.23
CA VAL A 118 2.34 1.07 2.85
C VAL A 118 1.42 0.40 3.86
N ALA A 119 1.60 0.69 5.16
CA ALA A 119 0.79 0.12 6.24
C ALA A 119 -0.67 0.56 6.17
N GLN A 120 -0.96 1.80 5.77
CA GLN A 120 -2.35 2.19 5.53
C GLN A 120 -3.00 1.28 4.50
N PHE A 121 -2.25 0.70 3.55
CA PHE A 121 -2.79 -0.14 2.48
C PHE A 121 -3.23 -1.55 2.90
N VAL A 122 -3.07 -1.97 4.17
CA VAL A 122 -3.35 -3.36 4.62
C VAL A 122 -4.65 -3.90 4.01
N PRO A 123 -4.63 -5.12 3.41
CA PRO A 123 -5.75 -5.69 2.67
C PRO A 123 -6.89 -6.23 3.57
N LEU A 124 -7.20 -5.56 4.70
CA LEU A 124 -8.30 -5.94 5.60
C LEU A 124 -9.67 -5.89 4.91
N ASN A 125 -9.85 -4.88 4.05
CA ASN A 125 -11.09 -4.70 3.28
C ASN A 125 -11.17 -5.57 2.03
N ALA A 126 -10.13 -6.34 1.68
CA ALA A 126 -10.11 -7.13 0.45
C ALA A 126 -11.24 -8.19 0.42
N ARG A 127 -11.66 -8.69 1.58
CA ARG A 127 -12.79 -9.64 1.71
C ARG A 127 -14.12 -9.08 1.21
N LYS A 128 -14.35 -7.77 1.37
CA LYS A 128 -15.60 -7.10 0.96
C LYS A 128 -15.85 -7.14 -0.56
N TYR A 129 -14.80 -7.32 -1.36
CA TYR A 129 -14.92 -7.39 -2.82
C TYR A 129 -15.27 -8.78 -3.34
N TYR A 130 -15.21 -9.81 -2.48
CA TYR A 130 -15.47 -11.20 -2.85
C TYR A 130 -16.64 -11.83 -2.07
N GLU A 131 -17.13 -11.19 -1.01
CA GLU A 131 -18.37 -11.59 -0.36
C GLU A 131 -19.56 -11.22 -1.25
N PRO A 132 -20.45 -12.18 -1.58
CA PRO A 132 -21.67 -11.86 -2.29
C PRO A 132 -22.49 -10.89 -1.43
N LYS A 133 -22.91 -9.76 -2.01
CA LYS A 133 -23.93 -8.90 -1.41
C LYS A 133 -25.09 -9.81 -0.99
N PRO A 134 -25.57 -9.75 0.27
CA PRO A 134 -26.74 -10.52 0.66
C PRO A 134 -27.85 -10.13 -0.30
N GLN A 135 -28.21 -11.03 -1.21
CA GLN A 135 -29.38 -10.88 -2.05
C GLN A 135 -30.54 -10.85 -1.06
N GLY A 136 -31.06 -9.65 -0.81
CA GLY A 136 -32.29 -9.49 -0.07
C GLY A 136 -33.31 -10.41 -0.70
N PHE A 137 -33.77 -11.38 0.07
CA PHE A 137 -34.87 -12.25 -0.30
C PHE A 137 -36.07 -11.34 -0.56
N ILE A 138 -36.42 -11.13 -1.83
CA ILE A 138 -37.68 -10.51 -2.22
C ILE A 138 -38.65 -11.70 -2.35
N PRO A 139 -39.47 -12.01 -1.34
CA PRO A 139 -40.54 -12.98 -1.52
C PRO A 139 -41.49 -12.39 -2.57
N ASN A 140 -41.60 -13.07 -3.72
CA ASN A 140 -42.64 -12.80 -4.69
C ASN A 140 -43.94 -13.39 -4.16
N ASN A 141 -44.94 -12.53 -3.93
CA ASN A 141 -46.29 -12.84 -3.51
C ASN A 141 -47.21 -13.10 -4.70
#